data_AF-A0A5K7Z018-F1
#
_entry.id   AF-A0A5K7Z018-F1
#
_cell.length_a   1.000
_cell.length_b   1.000
_cell.length_c   1.000
_cell.angle_alpha   90.00
_cell.angle_beta   90.00
_cell.angle_gamma   90.00
#
_symmetry.space_group_name_H-M   'P 1'
#
loop_
_entity.id
_entity.type
_entity.pdbx_description
1 polymer ?
#
loop_
_entity_poly.entity_id
_entity_poly.type
_entity_poly.pdbx_seq_one_letter_code
_entity_poly.pdbx_strand_id
1 'polypeptide(L)'
;MNDQADKQDAETETLITGIADRARNLYLTRQMLCTEAVMTALNQGLKGGLTDAQATAMSAPFCIALGESGCLCGALSGAVLATGLLLGKDGADRHRKDMRDSARRLHDQFKLTHGATCCRVLSKKVKQDKKVHFEHCARLTAQAAEMAARLVLEKRPELANQADHAFINRRQSLVGGMLSRLVHLFSN
;
A
#
# COMPACT_ATOMS: atom_id res chain seq x y z
N MET A 1 23.36 -19.83 -15.94
CA MET A 1 22.41 -19.92 -14.80
C MET A 1 22.21 -18.59 -14.07
N ASN A 2 23.05 -17.56 -14.27
CA ASN A 2 22.89 -16.25 -13.62
C ASN A 2 21.83 -15.35 -14.30
N ASP A 3 21.78 -15.34 -15.63
CA ASP A 3 20.95 -14.41 -16.39
C ASP A 3 19.44 -14.53 -16.16
N GLN A 4 18.91 -15.72 -15.84
CA GLN A 4 17.47 -15.92 -15.60
C GLN A 4 17.05 -15.48 -14.20
N ALA A 5 17.91 -15.69 -13.18
CA ALA A 5 17.67 -15.20 -11.83
C ALA A 5 17.78 -13.67 -11.80
N ASP A 6 18.82 -13.11 -12.43
CA ASP A 6 19.02 -11.67 -12.54
C ASP A 6 17.84 -10.98 -13.27
N LYS A 7 17.29 -11.63 -14.31
CA LYS A 7 16.11 -11.13 -15.03
C LYS A 7 14.85 -11.18 -14.16
N GLN A 8 14.61 -12.28 -13.43
CA GLN A 8 13.47 -12.42 -12.54
C GLN A 8 13.48 -11.40 -11.40
N ASP A 9 14.67 -11.11 -10.86
CA ASP A 9 14.86 -10.10 -9.82
C ASP A 9 14.56 -8.70 -10.37
N ALA A 10 15.04 -8.38 -11.58
CA ALA A 10 14.74 -7.10 -12.23
C ALA A 10 13.24 -6.92 -12.54
N GLU A 11 12.55 -7.97 -12.97
CA GLU A 11 11.10 -7.96 -13.21
C GLU A 11 10.32 -7.77 -11.89
N THR A 12 10.78 -8.40 -10.82
CA THR A 12 10.20 -8.27 -9.47
C THR A 12 10.39 -6.85 -8.93
N GLU A 13 11.57 -6.25 -9.08
CA GLU A 13 11.80 -4.86 -8.69
C GLU A 13 10.96 -3.87 -9.51
N THR A 14 10.76 -4.15 -10.80
CA THR A 14 9.88 -3.35 -11.66
C THR A 14 8.43 -3.43 -11.18
N LEU A 15 7.96 -4.62 -10.80
CA LEU A 15 6.64 -4.83 -10.22
C LEU A 15 6.47 -4.08 -8.89
N ILE A 16 7.44 -4.20 -7.98
CA ILE A 16 7.45 -3.51 -6.69
C ILE A 16 7.36 -1.99 -6.89
N THR A 17 8.17 -1.44 -7.80
CA THR A 17 8.17 -0.02 -8.15
C THR A 17 6.81 0.40 -8.73
N GLY A 18 6.24 -0.42 -9.62
CA GLY A 18 4.92 -0.18 -10.19
C GLY A 18 3.83 -0.11 -9.13
N ILE A 19 3.84 -1.01 -8.13
CA ILE A 19 2.88 -1.02 -7.02
C ILE A 19 3.02 0.25 -6.18
N ALA A 20 4.25 0.64 -5.84
CA ALA A 20 4.54 1.85 -5.09
C ALA A 20 4.02 3.12 -5.80
N ASP A 21 4.29 3.22 -7.10
CA ASP A 21 3.80 4.32 -7.94
C ASP A 21 2.28 4.32 -8.06
N ARG A 22 1.65 3.14 -8.16
CA ARG A 22 0.19 3.04 -8.25
C ARG A 22 -0.47 3.55 -6.98
N ALA A 23 0.03 3.13 -5.82
CA ALA A 23 -0.45 3.62 -4.52
C ALA A 23 -0.27 5.15 -4.42
N ARG A 24 0.89 5.67 -4.82
CA ARG A 24 1.15 7.12 -4.88
C ARG A 24 0.17 7.84 -5.80
N ASN A 25 -0.09 7.30 -7.00
CA ASN A 25 -0.99 7.91 -7.98
C ASN A 25 -2.44 7.96 -7.47
N LEU A 26 -2.94 6.88 -6.87
CA LEU A 26 -4.27 6.82 -6.25
C LEU A 26 -4.46 7.91 -5.18
N TYR A 27 -3.43 8.12 -4.36
CA TYR A 27 -3.43 9.19 -3.35
C TYR A 27 -3.36 10.60 -3.97
N LEU A 28 -2.39 10.84 -4.86
CA LEU A 28 -2.17 12.16 -5.47
C LEU A 28 -3.39 12.64 -6.28
N THR A 29 -4.09 11.71 -6.91
CA THR A 29 -5.30 11.98 -7.68
C THR A 29 -6.58 12.03 -6.84
N ARG A 30 -6.45 11.95 -5.50
CA ARG A 30 -7.56 12.07 -4.54
C ARG A 30 -8.67 11.04 -4.71
N GLN A 31 -8.35 9.92 -5.36
CA GLN A 31 -9.25 8.77 -5.44
C GLN A 31 -9.38 8.08 -4.08
N MET A 32 -8.26 7.99 -3.35
CA MET A 32 -8.16 7.26 -2.09
C MET A 32 -7.29 8.00 -1.09
N LEU A 33 -7.51 7.75 0.19
CA LEU A 33 -6.63 8.16 1.27
C LEU A 33 -5.44 7.20 1.40
N CYS A 34 -4.45 7.54 2.23
CA CYS A 34 -3.16 6.84 2.23
C CYS A 34 -3.26 5.35 2.56
N THR A 35 -4.10 4.95 3.53
CA THR A 35 -4.31 3.53 3.86
C THR A 35 -4.98 2.78 2.72
N GLU A 36 -6.09 3.33 2.21
CA GLU A 36 -6.87 2.77 1.09
C GLU A 36 -6.00 2.60 -0.16
N ALA A 37 -5.18 3.61 -0.48
CA ALA A 37 -4.32 3.58 -1.66
C ALA A 37 -3.30 2.45 -1.60
N VAL A 38 -2.66 2.22 -0.43
CA VAL A 38 -1.74 1.08 -0.24
C VAL A 38 -2.50 -0.24 -0.31
N MET A 39 -3.63 -0.35 0.41
CA MET A 39 -4.44 -1.57 0.46
C MET A 39 -4.92 -1.97 -0.94
N THR A 40 -5.48 -1.03 -1.69
CA THR A 40 -5.98 -1.25 -3.05
C THR A 40 -4.85 -1.60 -4.01
N ALA A 41 -3.73 -0.89 -3.96
CA ALA A 41 -2.61 -1.14 -4.86
C ALA A 41 -2.09 -2.58 -4.73
N LEU A 42 -1.93 -3.08 -3.50
CA LEU A 42 -1.49 -4.45 -3.23
C LEU A 42 -2.60 -5.47 -3.50
N ASN A 43 -3.83 -5.23 -3.03
CA ASN A 43 -4.93 -6.17 -3.20
C ASN A 43 -5.26 -6.40 -4.69
N GLN A 44 -5.44 -5.34 -5.46
CA GLN A 44 -5.75 -5.50 -6.89
C GLN A 44 -4.49 -5.90 -7.68
N GLY A 45 -3.35 -5.29 -7.38
CA GLY A 45 -2.09 -5.54 -8.09
C GLY A 45 -1.61 -6.98 -7.95
N LEU A 46 -1.81 -7.61 -6.78
CA LEU A 46 -1.36 -8.98 -6.50
C LEU A 46 -2.52 -9.98 -6.34
N LYS A 47 -3.73 -9.64 -6.81
CA LYS A 47 -4.92 -10.52 -6.79
C LYS A 47 -5.25 -11.09 -5.39
N GLY A 48 -5.25 -10.22 -4.38
CA GLY A 48 -5.56 -10.53 -2.98
C GLY A 48 -6.99 -10.99 -2.73
N GLY A 49 -7.91 -10.71 -3.66
CA GLY A 49 -9.25 -11.30 -3.70
C GLY A 49 -10.34 -10.54 -2.95
N LEU A 50 -10.03 -9.41 -2.30
CA LEU A 50 -11.08 -8.51 -1.79
C LEU A 50 -11.67 -7.69 -2.92
N THR A 51 -12.97 -7.42 -2.84
CA THR A 51 -13.62 -6.40 -3.68
C THR A 51 -13.16 -4.99 -3.27
N ASP A 52 -13.36 -4.02 -4.15
CA ASP A 52 -13.01 -2.61 -3.87
C ASP A 52 -13.76 -2.07 -2.65
N ALA A 53 -15.02 -2.45 -2.49
CA ALA A 53 -15.84 -2.09 -1.34
C ALA A 53 -15.29 -2.71 -0.04
N GLN A 54 -14.88 -3.99 -0.06
CA GLN A 54 -14.28 -4.65 1.11
C GLN A 54 -12.93 -4.04 1.47
N ALA A 55 -12.06 -3.83 0.49
CA ALA A 55 -10.76 -3.20 0.69
C ALA A 55 -10.89 -1.79 1.28
N THR A 56 -11.84 -1.00 0.77
CA THR A 56 -12.14 0.34 1.29
C THR A 56 -12.70 0.27 2.70
N ALA A 57 -13.74 -0.55 2.94
CA ALA A 57 -14.37 -0.67 4.26
C ALA A 57 -13.39 -1.10 5.36
N MET A 58 -12.45 -2.00 5.06
CA MET A 58 -11.45 -2.46 6.01
C MET A 58 -10.31 -1.45 6.25
N SER A 59 -10.01 -0.58 5.28
CA SER A 59 -8.88 0.35 5.36
C SER A 59 -9.28 1.77 5.79
N ALA A 60 -10.49 2.22 5.46
CA ALA A 60 -11.01 3.55 5.78
C ALA A 60 -10.90 3.94 7.27
N PRO A 61 -11.14 3.05 8.26
CA PRO A 61 -10.99 3.40 9.67
C PRO A 61 -9.58 3.87 10.06
N PHE A 62 -8.55 3.45 9.32
CA PHE A 62 -7.14 3.81 9.53
C PHE A 62 -6.71 5.06 8.75
N CYS A 63 -7.62 5.67 7.99
CA CYS A 63 -7.35 6.87 7.20
C CYS A 63 -7.47 8.14 8.05
N ILE A 64 -6.69 9.16 7.68
CA ILE A 64 -6.52 10.38 8.49
C ILE A 64 -5.91 10.02 9.86
N ALA A 65 -4.84 9.22 9.78
CA ALA A 65 -4.35 8.39 10.89
C ALA A 65 -5.49 7.48 11.39
N LEU A 66 -5.42 6.87 12.56
CA LEU A 66 -6.55 6.08 13.04
C LEU A 66 -7.69 7.00 13.52
N GLY A 67 -8.51 7.52 12.60
CA GLY A 67 -9.68 8.36 12.89
C GLY A 67 -9.34 9.64 13.65
N GLU A 68 -8.43 10.46 13.12
CA GLU A 68 -8.03 11.76 13.68
C GLU A 68 -7.27 11.71 15.02
N SER A 69 -7.14 10.53 15.63
CA SER A 69 -6.33 10.35 16.85
C SER A 69 -4.85 10.74 16.67
N GLY A 70 -4.39 10.83 15.42
CA GLY A 70 -3.01 11.13 15.03
C GLY A 70 -2.03 9.98 15.26
N CYS A 71 -2.52 8.83 15.72
CA CYS A 71 -1.73 7.63 15.99
C CYS A 71 -1.70 6.70 14.78
N LEU A 72 -0.56 6.04 14.61
CA LEU A 72 -0.21 5.13 13.52
C LEU A 72 -0.35 5.73 12.10
N CYS A 73 0.69 5.61 11.28
CA CYS A 73 0.65 6.06 9.90
C CYS A 73 -0.34 5.20 9.11
N GLY A 74 -1.33 5.83 8.46
CA GLY A 74 -2.30 5.11 7.64
C GLY A 74 -1.67 4.27 6.52
N ALA A 75 -0.64 4.80 5.86
CA ALA A 75 0.10 4.06 4.83
C ALA A 75 0.73 2.77 5.39
N LEU A 76 1.35 2.82 6.59
CA LEU A 76 1.88 1.64 7.26
C LEU A 76 0.77 0.67 7.67
N SER A 77 -0.37 1.16 8.16
CA SER A 77 -1.53 0.32 8.46
C SER A 77 -2.02 -0.42 7.22
N GLY A 78 -2.13 0.26 6.07
CA GLY A 78 -2.51 -0.34 4.79
C GLY A 78 -1.52 -1.41 4.33
N ALA A 79 -0.23 -1.16 4.51
CA ALA A 79 0.83 -2.14 4.22
C ALA A 79 0.68 -3.41 5.07
N VAL A 80 0.42 -3.26 6.38
CA VAL A 80 0.20 -4.40 7.29
C VAL A 80 -1.08 -5.16 6.96
N LEU A 81 -2.19 -4.47 6.69
CA LEU A 81 -3.46 -5.08 6.29
C LEU A 81 -3.32 -5.90 5.01
N ALA A 82 -2.74 -5.30 3.97
CA ALA A 82 -2.54 -5.97 2.68
C ALA A 82 -1.59 -7.16 2.78
N THR A 83 -0.51 -7.03 3.57
CA THR A 83 0.41 -8.14 3.84
C THR A 83 -0.29 -9.30 4.52
N GLY A 84 -1.12 -9.03 5.54
CA GLY A 84 -1.92 -10.05 6.21
C GLY A 84 -2.90 -10.75 5.27
N LEU A 85 -3.57 -9.99 4.40
CA LEU A 85 -4.46 -10.54 3.37
C LEU A 85 -3.72 -11.51 2.45
N LEU A 86 -2.58 -11.09 1.90
CA LEU A 86 -1.84 -11.85 0.89
C LEU A 86 -1.15 -13.08 1.49
N LEU A 87 -0.53 -12.95 2.66
CA LEU A 87 0.13 -14.07 3.33
C LEU A 87 -0.86 -15.04 3.98
N GLY A 88 -2.04 -14.56 4.40
CA GLY A 88 -3.05 -15.36 5.08
C GLY A 88 -3.96 -16.19 4.16
N LYS A 89 -3.89 -15.98 2.84
CA LYS A 89 -4.80 -16.58 1.84
C LYS A 89 -4.92 -18.11 1.95
N ASP A 90 -3.82 -18.81 2.22
CA ASP A 90 -3.77 -20.28 2.25
C ASP A 90 -3.76 -20.87 3.69
N GLY A 91 -4.41 -20.18 4.62
CA GLY A 91 -4.69 -20.67 5.97
C GLY A 91 -4.29 -19.67 7.05
N ALA A 92 -5.08 -18.61 7.22
CA ALA A 92 -4.81 -17.53 8.15
C ALA A 92 -4.50 -17.99 9.59
N ASP A 93 -5.21 -19.01 10.09
CA ASP A 93 -5.02 -19.51 11.45
C ASP A 93 -3.65 -20.14 11.69
N ARG A 94 -3.13 -20.88 10.70
CA ARG A 94 -1.81 -21.53 10.79
C ARG A 94 -0.68 -20.51 10.67
N HIS A 95 -0.90 -19.44 9.90
CA HIS A 95 0.13 -18.43 9.62
C HIS A 95 0.08 -17.21 10.57
N ARG A 96 -0.72 -17.24 11.64
CA ARG A 96 -0.87 -16.08 12.56
C ARG A 96 0.46 -15.56 13.10
N LYS A 97 1.40 -16.46 13.44
CA LYS A 97 2.73 -16.05 13.94
C LYS A 97 3.52 -15.34 12.84
N ASP A 98 3.61 -15.93 11.66
CA ASP A 98 4.38 -15.37 10.54
C ASP A 98 3.80 -14.05 10.03
N MET A 99 2.47 -13.90 10.07
CA MET A 99 1.82 -12.62 9.78
C MET A 99 2.16 -11.54 10.81
N ARG A 100 2.20 -11.88 12.11
CA ARG A 100 2.66 -10.94 13.16
C ARG A 100 4.13 -10.57 13.01
N ASP A 101 4.98 -11.53 12.67
CA ASP A 101 6.42 -11.29 12.43
C ASP A 101 6.62 -10.40 11.19
N SER A 102 5.81 -10.60 10.15
CA SER A 102 5.79 -9.74 8.96
C SER A 102 5.33 -8.31 9.28
N ALA A 103 4.29 -8.16 10.09
CA ALA A 103 3.85 -6.85 10.58
C ALA A 103 4.94 -6.14 11.40
N ARG A 104 5.66 -6.87 12.25
CA ARG A 104 6.81 -6.35 13.01
C ARG A 104 7.93 -5.89 12.07
N ARG A 105 8.27 -6.69 11.06
CA ARG A 105 9.30 -6.33 10.08
C ARG A 105 8.94 -5.04 9.33
N LEU A 106 7.69 -4.89 8.89
CA LEU A 106 7.21 -3.64 8.28
C LEU A 106 7.28 -2.46 9.25
N HIS A 107 6.84 -2.65 10.49
CA HIS A 107 6.91 -1.62 11.53
C HIS A 107 8.35 -1.15 11.74
N ASP A 108 9.28 -2.08 11.96
CA ASP A 108 10.67 -1.78 12.31
C ASP A 108 11.41 -1.15 11.12
N GLN A 109 11.20 -1.65 9.90
CA GLN A 109 11.77 -1.07 8.68
C GLN A 109 11.21 0.35 8.41
N PHE A 110 9.90 0.54 8.55
CA PHE A 110 9.28 1.85 8.39
C PHE A 110 9.80 2.85 9.43
N LYS A 111 9.91 2.42 10.69
CA LYS A 111 10.47 3.24 11.77
C LYS A 111 11.94 3.57 11.53
N LEU A 112 12.74 2.62 11.06
CA LEU A 112 14.14 2.85 10.71
C LEU A 112 14.27 3.91 9.61
N THR A 113 13.41 3.82 8.59
CA THR A 113 13.45 4.70 7.41
C THR A 113 12.92 6.11 7.69
N HIS A 114 11.90 6.24 8.56
CA HIS A 114 11.17 7.50 8.76
C HIS A 114 11.29 8.09 10.18
N GLY A 115 11.96 7.39 11.09
CA GLY A 115 12.18 7.77 12.48
C GLY A 115 10.99 7.50 13.42
N ALA A 116 9.78 7.31 12.90
CA ALA A 116 8.59 7.04 13.70
C ALA A 116 7.53 6.26 12.91
N THR A 117 6.56 5.67 13.62
CA THR A 117 5.35 5.10 13.03
C THR A 117 4.09 5.91 13.35
N CYS A 118 4.15 6.82 14.33
CA CYS A 118 3.05 7.69 14.71
C CYS A 118 2.85 8.83 13.68
N CYS A 119 1.67 8.93 13.09
CA CYS A 119 1.34 9.91 12.04
C CYS A 119 1.58 11.36 12.49
N ARG A 120 1.21 11.68 13.74
CA ARG A 120 1.44 13.01 14.33
C ARG A 120 2.93 13.37 14.43
N VAL A 121 3.79 12.39 14.72
CA VAL A 121 5.24 12.61 14.80
C VAL A 121 5.81 12.81 13.39
N LEU A 122 5.42 11.95 12.44
CA LEU A 122 5.88 12.01 11.05
C LEU A 122 5.54 13.35 10.39
N SER A 123 4.32 13.82 10.58
CA SER A 123 3.83 15.07 9.98
C SER A 123 4.20 16.33 10.77
N LYS A 124 4.81 16.23 11.96
CA LYS A 124 5.03 17.37 12.88
C LYS A 124 5.69 18.58 12.22
N LYS A 125 6.69 18.35 11.36
CA LYS A 125 7.46 19.41 10.68
C LYS A 125 6.73 20.03 9.49
N VAL A 126 5.77 19.33 8.90
CA VAL A 126 5.09 19.73 7.66
C VAL A 126 3.62 20.08 7.88
N LYS A 127 3.06 19.83 9.07
CA LYS A 127 1.62 19.92 9.36
C LYS A 127 0.97 21.28 9.04
N GLN A 128 1.74 22.37 9.06
CA GLN A 128 1.22 23.73 8.84
C GLN A 128 1.06 24.07 7.35
N ASP A 129 1.78 23.37 6.47
CA ASP A 129 1.66 23.55 5.03
C ASP A 129 0.90 22.37 4.44
N LYS A 130 -0.35 22.64 4.00
CA LYS A 130 -1.23 21.60 3.45
C LYS A 130 -0.65 20.92 2.21
N LYS A 131 0.07 21.66 1.36
CA LYS A 131 0.65 21.11 0.12
C LYS A 131 1.83 20.22 0.47
N VAL A 132 2.75 20.69 1.31
CA VAL A 132 3.93 19.92 1.72
C VAL A 132 3.51 18.69 2.54
N HIS A 133 2.50 18.82 3.40
CA HIS A 133 1.93 17.68 4.13
C HIS A 133 1.32 16.65 3.17
N PHE A 134 0.55 17.08 2.17
CA PHE A 134 -0.03 16.18 1.18
C PHE A 134 1.06 15.43 0.40
N GLU A 135 2.10 16.12 -0.09
CA GLU A 135 3.23 15.49 -0.78
C GLU A 135 4.03 14.54 0.14
N HIS A 136 4.18 14.90 1.42
CA HIS A 136 4.80 14.04 2.43
C HIS A 136 4.02 12.73 2.60
N CYS A 137 2.70 12.81 2.73
CA CYS A 137 1.84 11.62 2.79
C CYS A 137 1.90 10.80 1.50
N ALA A 138 1.93 11.44 0.32
CA ALA A 138 2.07 10.74 -0.95
C ALA A 138 3.37 9.91 -1.02
N ARG A 139 4.47 10.45 -0.50
CA ARG A 139 5.75 9.73 -0.41
C ARG A 139 5.68 8.55 0.57
N LEU A 140 5.10 8.75 1.76
CA LEU A 140 4.90 7.66 2.73
C LEU A 140 4.00 6.55 2.17
N THR A 141 2.96 6.90 1.43
CA THR A 141 2.08 5.94 0.72
C THR A 141 2.88 5.07 -0.25
N ALA A 142 3.72 5.68 -1.09
CA ALA A 142 4.56 4.94 -2.04
C ALA A 142 5.52 3.99 -1.31
N GLN A 143 6.25 4.51 -0.32
CA GLN A 143 7.28 3.76 0.40
C GLN A 143 6.70 2.63 1.24
N ALA A 144 5.53 2.82 1.87
CA ALA A 144 4.86 1.74 2.59
C ALA A 144 4.37 0.62 1.65
N ALA A 145 3.82 0.99 0.49
CA ALA A 145 3.42 0.02 -0.53
C ALA A 145 4.63 -0.76 -1.07
N GLU A 146 5.76 -0.08 -1.31
CA GLU A 146 7.01 -0.72 -1.72
C GLU A 146 7.50 -1.74 -0.69
N MET A 147 7.58 -1.35 0.59
CA MET A 147 8.01 -2.24 1.68
C MET A 147 7.12 -3.48 1.80
N ALA A 148 5.81 -3.31 1.70
CA ALA A 148 4.87 -4.43 1.74
C ALA A 148 4.98 -5.33 0.49
N ALA A 149 5.04 -4.75 -0.71
CA ALA A 149 5.18 -5.52 -1.95
C ALA A 149 6.44 -6.37 -1.92
N ARG A 150 7.57 -5.77 -1.52
CA ARG A 150 8.86 -6.47 -1.36
C ARG A 150 8.77 -7.63 -0.39
N LEU A 151 8.23 -7.40 0.81
CA LEU A 151 8.09 -8.45 1.82
C LEU A 151 7.16 -9.58 1.36
N VAL A 152 6.04 -9.23 0.73
CA VAL A 152 5.08 -10.22 0.22
C VAL A 152 5.70 -11.05 -0.89
N LEU A 153 6.34 -10.42 -1.88
CA LEU A 153 6.94 -11.13 -3.00
C LEU A 153 8.15 -11.97 -2.60
N GLU A 154 8.91 -11.57 -1.57
CA GLU A 154 9.95 -12.41 -0.95
C GLU A 154 9.35 -13.71 -0.37
N LYS A 155 8.18 -13.63 0.27
CA LYS A 155 7.52 -14.77 0.92
C LYS A 155 6.62 -15.59 -0.01
N ARG A 156 6.10 -14.96 -1.06
CA ARG A 156 5.10 -15.47 -2.00
C ARG A 156 5.49 -15.06 -3.43
N PRO A 157 6.64 -15.52 -3.96
CA PRO A 157 7.15 -15.09 -5.25
C PRO A 157 6.20 -15.45 -6.40
N GLU A 158 5.36 -16.47 -6.25
CA GLU A 158 4.39 -16.88 -7.26
C GLU A 158 3.26 -15.86 -7.50
N LEU A 159 3.10 -14.87 -6.61
CA LEU A 159 2.18 -13.74 -6.82
C LEU A 159 2.67 -12.79 -7.92
N ALA A 160 3.98 -12.75 -8.21
CA ALA A 160 4.52 -11.95 -9.32
C ALA A 160 3.92 -12.39 -10.66
N ASN A 161 3.77 -13.70 -10.86
CA ASN A 161 3.24 -14.29 -12.09
C ASN A 161 1.75 -14.02 -12.31
N GLN A 162 1.04 -13.59 -11.27
CA GLN A 162 -0.40 -13.33 -11.28
C GLN A 162 -0.72 -11.83 -11.23
N ALA A 163 0.32 -10.98 -11.25
CA ALA A 163 0.17 -9.57 -11.04
C ALA A 163 -0.66 -8.90 -12.14
N ASP A 164 -1.53 -7.97 -11.73
CA ASP A 164 -2.32 -7.16 -12.67
C ASP A 164 -1.48 -5.99 -13.20
N HIS A 165 -0.59 -6.27 -14.16
CA HIS A 165 0.29 -5.25 -14.74
C HIS A 165 -0.48 -4.09 -15.38
N ALA A 166 -1.68 -4.34 -15.93
CA ALA A 166 -2.51 -3.30 -16.51
C ALA A 166 -3.03 -2.32 -15.46
N PHE A 167 -3.47 -2.83 -14.30
CA PHE A 167 -3.85 -1.99 -13.17
C PHE A 167 -2.64 -1.27 -12.55
N ILE A 168 -1.55 -2.00 -12.31
CA ILE A 168 -0.33 -1.48 -11.66
C ILE A 168 0.29 -0.34 -12.47
N ASN A 169 0.34 -0.48 -13.80
CA ASN A 169 0.93 0.54 -14.67
C ASN A 169 -0.02 1.68 -15.02
N ARG A 170 -1.29 1.63 -14.57
CA ARG A 170 -2.25 2.71 -14.80
C ARG A 170 -1.81 3.99 -14.09
N ARG A 171 -1.72 5.09 -14.83
CA ARG A 171 -1.46 6.43 -14.31
C ARG A 171 -2.64 7.33 -14.66
N GLN A 172 -3.35 7.81 -13.64
CA GLN A 172 -4.47 8.74 -13.83
C GLN A 172 -4.00 10.18 -13.64
N SER A 173 -4.58 11.10 -14.40
CA SER A 173 -4.50 12.52 -14.15
C SER A 173 -5.42 12.90 -12.98
N LEU A 174 -5.29 14.14 -12.47
CA LEU A 174 -6.21 14.64 -11.44
C LEU A 174 -7.67 14.58 -11.90
N VAL A 175 -7.95 15.02 -13.13
CA VAL A 175 -9.30 15.00 -13.72
C VAL A 175 -9.81 13.57 -13.85
N GLY A 176 -8.98 12.67 -14.39
CA GLY A 176 -9.33 11.25 -14.52
C GLY A 176 -9.61 10.59 -13.17
N GLY A 177 -8.83 10.92 -12.13
CA GLY A 177 -9.05 10.41 -10.79
C GLY A 177 -10.34 10.94 -10.14
N MET A 178 -10.66 12.22 -10.33
CA MET A 178 -11.92 12.80 -9.85
C MET A 178 -13.14 12.12 -10.48
N LEU A 179 -13.09 11.85 -11.80
CA LEU A 179 -14.15 11.11 -12.48
C LEU A 179 -14.30 9.68 -11.93
N SER A 180 -13.21 8.94 -11.76
CA SER A 180 -13.25 7.59 -11.20
C SER A 180 -13.85 7.57 -9.79
N ARG A 181 -13.50 8.54 -8.94
CA ARG A 181 -14.08 8.65 -7.59
C ARG A 181 -15.59 8.89 -7.61
N LEU A 182 -16.08 9.73 -8.52
CA LEU A 182 -17.52 9.95 -8.68
C LEU A 182 -18.22 8.68 -9.12
N VAL A 183 -17.69 7.97 -10.11
CA VAL A 183 -18.25 6.69 -10.57
C VAL A 183 -18.38 5.70 -9.41
N HIS A 184 -17.34 5.55 -8.57
CA HIS A 184 -17.40 4.67 -7.40
C HIS A 184 -18.43 5.10 -6.34
N LEU A 185 -18.70 6.39 -6.18
CA LEU A 185 -19.73 6.89 -5.25
C LEU A 185 -21.16 6.58 -5.73
N PHE A 186 -21.38 6.48 -7.04
CA PHE A 186 -22.70 6.23 -7.63
C PHE A 186 -22.94 4.77 -8.03
N SER A 187 -21.91 3.92 -7.94
CA SER A 187 -21.98 2.50 -8.32
C SER A 187 -22.06 1.54 -7.13
N ASN A 188 -22.13 2.07 -5.90
CA ASN A 188 -22.31 1.32 -4.64
C ASN A 188 -23.71 1.50 -4.10
#